data_AF-A0A1M4Z5B2-F1
#
_entry.id   AF-A0A1M4Z5B2-F1
#
_cell.length_a   1.000
_cell.length_b   1.000
_cell.length_c   1.000
_cell.angle_alpha   90.00
_cell.angle_beta   90.00
_cell.angle_gamma   90.00
#
_symmetry.space_group_name_H-M   'P 1'
#
loop_
_entity.id
_entity.type
_entity.pdbx_description
1 polymer ?
#
loop_
_entity_poly.entity_id
_entity_poly.type
_entity_poly.pdbx_seq_one_letter_code
_entity_poly.pdbx_strand_id
1 'polypeptide(L)'
;MHGRWVGPDGTAHAIVSGHDDVLTPRVNNVLREAGCPMLPASTAADVELKLAVLMRDSGIRHAIVVTNNTPCQGPLGCDTLLPVVLPEGYALTVYGPNNYRRTFRGGAEPWWR
;
A
#
# COMPACT_ATOMS: atom_id res chain seq x y z
N MET A 1 4.20 12.74 3.77
CA MET A 1 4.12 11.67 4.79
C MET A 1 5.39 10.85 4.71
N HIS A 2 5.94 10.49 5.87
CA HIS A 2 7.15 9.68 5.98
C HIS A 2 6.79 8.38 6.68
N GLY A 3 7.42 7.29 6.27
CA GLY A 3 7.29 6.00 6.90
C GLY A 3 8.62 5.28 7.02
N ARG A 4 8.65 4.33 7.94
CA ARG A 4 9.69 3.31 8.03
C ARG A 4 9.02 1.96 8.03
N TRP A 5 9.54 1.03 7.25
CA TRP A 5 9.00 -0.32 7.19
C TRP A 5 10.07 -1.37 7.50
N VAL A 6 9.63 -2.49 8.03
CA VAL A 6 10.47 -3.64 8.36
C VAL A 6 9.92 -4.85 7.63
N GLY A 7 10.80 -5.51 6.89
CA GLY A 7 10.52 -6.74 6.15
C GLY A 7 11.06 -7.99 6.86
N PRO A 8 11.19 -9.10 6.12
CA PRO A 8 11.69 -10.38 6.65
C PRO A 8 13.14 -10.32 7.16
N ASP A 9 13.93 -9.36 6.66
CA ASP A 9 15.31 -9.12 7.05
C ASP A 9 15.46 -8.46 8.43
N GLY A 10 14.34 -8.01 9.04
CA GLY A 10 14.33 -7.27 10.30
C GLY A 10 14.94 -5.87 10.21
N THR A 11 15.35 -5.41 9.02
CA THR A 11 15.98 -4.10 8.83
C THR A 11 14.93 -3.05 8.54
N ALA A 12 15.09 -1.87 9.14
CA ALA A 12 14.16 -0.75 8.97
C ALA A 12 14.55 0.11 7.77
N HIS A 13 13.74 0.07 6.72
CA HIS A 13 13.90 0.82 5.47
C HIS A 13 13.03 2.08 5.46
N ALA A 14 13.54 3.18 4.90
CA ALA A 14 12.76 4.41 4.75
C ALA A 14 11.83 4.33 3.53
N ILE A 15 10.68 4.99 3.62
CA ILE A 15 9.75 5.18 2.50
C ILE A 15 9.00 6.50 2.69
N VAL A 16 8.74 7.21 1.59
CA VAL A 16 8.12 8.54 1.64
C VAL A 16 6.97 8.63 0.65
N SER A 17 5.92 9.34 1.06
CA SER A 17 4.85 9.71 0.15
C SER A 17 5.32 10.80 -0.81
N GLY A 18 4.57 11.00 -1.88
CA GLY A 18 4.91 11.95 -2.95
C GLY A 18 5.08 11.22 -4.26
N HIS A 19 5.05 11.94 -5.37
CA HIS A 19 5.19 11.31 -6.68
C HIS A 19 6.65 10.92 -6.92
N ASP A 20 6.87 9.72 -7.43
CA ASP A 20 8.15 9.29 -8.00
C ASP A 20 7.91 8.60 -9.34
N ASP A 21 8.99 8.36 -10.09
CA ASP A 21 8.90 7.81 -11.46
C ASP A 21 8.80 6.27 -11.49
N VAL A 22 8.77 5.60 -10.34
CA VAL A 22 8.90 4.14 -10.24
C VAL A 22 7.68 3.51 -9.58
N LEU A 23 7.49 3.77 -8.28
CA LEU A 23 6.45 3.16 -7.46
C LEU A 23 5.09 3.78 -7.75
N THR A 24 4.99 5.10 -7.94
CA THR A 24 3.69 5.75 -8.21
C THR A 24 3.06 5.29 -9.53
N PRO A 25 3.78 5.21 -10.67
CA PRO A 25 3.26 4.61 -11.89
C PRO A 25 2.94 3.13 -11.70
N ARG A 26 3.76 2.39 -10.94
CA ARG A 26 3.55 0.96 -10.69
C ARG A 26 2.25 0.68 -9.95
N VAL A 27 1.90 1.47 -8.92
CA VAL A 27 0.59 1.38 -8.25
C VAL A 27 -0.55 1.53 -9.25
N ASN A 28 -0.49 2.55 -10.10
CA ASN A 28 -1.53 2.78 -11.11
C ASN A 28 -1.59 1.66 -12.16
N ASN A 29 -0.46 1.04 -12.51
CA ASN A 29 -0.43 -0.12 -13.41
C ASN A 29 -1.15 -1.33 -12.80
N VAL A 30 -0.85 -1.65 -11.54
CA VAL A 30 -1.54 -2.72 -10.80
C VAL A 30 -3.05 -2.47 -10.73
N LEU A 31 -3.46 -1.25 -10.41
CA LEU A 31 -4.89 -0.91 -10.35
C LEU A 31 -5.56 -0.95 -11.72
N ARG A 32 -4.85 -0.59 -12.79
CA ARG A 32 -5.34 -0.70 -14.18
C ARG A 32 -5.53 -2.16 -14.59
N GLU A 33 -4.58 -3.03 -14.27
CA GLU A 33 -4.70 -4.48 -14.49
C GLU A 33 -5.91 -5.07 -13.74
N ALA A 34 -6.22 -4.54 -12.55
CA ALA A 34 -7.42 -4.89 -11.79
C ALA A 34 -8.72 -4.28 -12.36
N GLY A 35 -8.65 -3.44 -13.40
CA GLY A 35 -9.80 -2.81 -14.06
C GLY A 35 -10.34 -1.58 -13.32
N CYS A 36 -9.52 -0.91 -12.50
CA CYS A 36 -9.96 0.28 -11.76
C CYS A 36 -10.40 1.39 -12.73
N PRO A 37 -11.65 1.88 -12.63
CA PRO A 37 -12.16 2.89 -13.55
C PRO A 37 -11.69 4.32 -13.22
N MET A 38 -11.11 4.54 -12.04
CA MET A 38 -10.74 5.86 -11.53
C MET A 38 -9.23 5.98 -11.38
N LEU A 39 -8.54 6.20 -12.50
CA LEU A 39 -7.10 6.36 -12.57
C LEU A 39 -6.70 7.74 -13.12
N PRO A 40 -5.56 8.30 -12.70
CA PRO A 40 -4.67 7.78 -11.65
C PRO A 40 -5.32 7.90 -10.26
N ALA A 41 -5.06 6.92 -9.39
CA ALA A 41 -5.53 6.97 -8.02
C ALA A 41 -4.79 8.08 -7.27
N SER A 42 -5.53 8.97 -6.60
CA SER A 42 -4.94 10.10 -5.86
C SER A 42 -3.99 9.67 -4.74
N THR A 43 -4.19 8.47 -4.19
CA THR A 43 -3.37 7.85 -3.14
C THR A 43 -2.22 7.01 -3.69
N ALA A 44 -2.03 6.92 -5.02
CA ALA A 44 -0.95 6.11 -5.60
C ALA A 44 0.46 6.55 -5.17
N ALA A 45 0.58 7.78 -4.69
CA ALA A 45 1.80 8.35 -4.16
C ALA A 45 1.97 8.11 -2.65
N ASP A 46 1.01 7.50 -1.96
CA ASP A 46 1.04 7.27 -0.52
C ASP A 46 1.97 6.12 -0.15
N VAL A 47 2.53 6.20 1.07
CA VAL A 47 3.53 5.25 1.58
C VAL A 47 3.01 3.81 1.52
N GLU A 48 1.76 3.62 1.89
CA GLU A 48 1.15 2.30 2.03
C GLU A 48 0.99 1.60 0.69
N LEU A 49 0.50 2.30 -0.34
CA LEU A 49 0.32 1.71 -1.67
C LEU A 49 1.67 1.49 -2.37
N LYS A 50 2.62 2.41 -2.21
CA LYS A 50 4.00 2.21 -2.69
C LYS A 50 4.64 0.98 -2.06
N LEU A 51 4.48 0.80 -0.74
CA LEU A 51 4.99 -0.39 -0.06
C LEU A 51 4.27 -1.66 -0.54
N ALA A 52 2.96 -1.61 -0.77
CA ALA A 52 2.22 -2.76 -1.25
C ALA A 52 2.68 -3.25 -2.63
N VAL A 53 2.99 -2.34 -3.57
CA VAL A 53 3.58 -2.75 -4.85
C VAL A 53 5.02 -3.22 -4.72
N LEU A 54 5.83 -2.59 -3.86
CA LEU A 54 7.18 -3.08 -3.58
C LEU A 54 7.14 -4.52 -3.02
N MET A 55 6.21 -4.78 -2.09
CA MET A 55 5.98 -6.12 -1.54
C MET A 55 5.56 -7.11 -2.62
N ARG A 56 4.59 -6.75 -3.47
CA ARG A 56 4.13 -7.56 -4.62
C ARG A 56 5.30 -7.92 -5.53
N ASP A 57 6.10 -6.94 -5.94
CA ASP A 57 7.14 -7.12 -6.94
C ASP A 57 8.38 -7.83 -6.37
N SER A 58 8.65 -7.69 -5.07
CA SER A 58 9.83 -8.28 -4.39
C SER A 58 9.52 -9.59 -3.65
N GLY A 59 8.29 -10.09 -3.70
CA GLY A 59 7.90 -11.31 -3.00
C GLY A 59 7.83 -11.20 -1.46
N ILE A 60 7.75 -9.98 -0.92
CA ILE A 60 7.70 -9.76 0.54
C ILE A 60 6.28 -9.99 1.04
N ARG A 61 6.04 -11.19 1.60
CA ARG A 61 4.71 -11.61 2.05
C ARG A 61 4.22 -10.86 3.29
N HIS A 62 5.12 -10.48 4.18
CA HIS A 62 4.77 -9.81 5.44
C HIS A 62 5.69 -8.62 5.67
N ALA A 63 5.10 -7.47 5.97
CA ALA A 63 5.82 -6.28 6.37
C ALA A 63 5.03 -5.49 7.41
N ILE A 64 5.75 -4.70 8.19
CA ILE A 64 5.20 -3.70 9.10
C ILE A 64 5.65 -2.34 8.61
N VAL A 65 4.77 -1.35 8.58
CA VAL A 65 5.12 0.04 8.33
C VAL A 65 4.61 0.93 9.45
N VAL A 66 5.47 1.82 9.92
CA VAL A 66 5.14 2.90 10.84
C VAL A 66 5.11 4.20 10.06
N THR A 67 4.03 4.95 10.20
CA THR A 67 3.78 6.17 9.44
C THR A 67 3.33 7.31 10.34
N ASN A 68 3.54 8.55 9.89
CA ASN A 68 3.10 9.73 10.64
C ASN A 68 1.65 10.17 10.34
N ASN A 69 0.97 9.52 9.40
CA ASN A 69 -0.44 9.74 9.06
C ASN A 69 -1.22 8.42 9.05
N THR A 70 -2.53 8.49 9.26
CA THR A 70 -3.45 7.35 9.11
C THR A 70 -3.79 7.12 7.62
N PRO A 71 -3.92 5.86 7.16
CA PRO A 71 -4.38 5.55 5.82
C PRO A 71 -5.68 6.28 5.44
N CYS A 72 -5.66 6.97 4.30
CA CYS A 72 -6.83 7.64 3.74
C CYS A 72 -7.99 6.65 3.56
N GLN A 73 -9.21 7.09 3.84
CA GLN A 73 -10.44 6.30 3.67
C GLN A 73 -11.10 6.60 2.32
N GLY A 74 -12.00 5.71 1.88
CA GLY A 74 -12.89 5.92 0.74
C GLY A 74 -12.55 5.06 -0.48
N PRO A 75 -13.26 5.23 -1.62
CA PRO A 75 -13.18 4.29 -2.74
C PRO A 75 -11.78 4.15 -3.36
N LEU A 76 -10.98 5.21 -3.29
CA LEU A 76 -9.56 5.23 -3.68
C LEU A 76 -8.63 5.42 -2.47
N GLY A 77 -9.13 5.23 -1.26
CA GLY A 77 -8.35 5.27 -0.03
C GLY A 77 -7.41 4.08 0.07
N CYS A 78 -6.28 4.25 0.76
CA CYS A 78 -5.37 3.15 1.08
C CYS A 78 -6.10 2.03 1.83
N ASP A 79 -7.12 2.34 2.64
CA ASP A 79 -7.90 1.34 3.36
C ASP A 79 -8.60 0.30 2.47
N THR A 80 -9.00 0.76 1.29
CA THR A 80 -9.78 0.03 0.30
C THR A 80 -8.86 -0.58 -0.75
N LEU A 81 -7.83 0.16 -1.17
CA LEU A 81 -6.92 -0.27 -2.23
C LEU A 81 -5.84 -1.24 -1.75
N LEU A 82 -5.41 -1.19 -0.48
CA LEU A 82 -4.36 -2.09 0.03
C LEU A 82 -4.69 -3.58 -0.15
N PRO A 83 -5.89 -4.07 0.23
CA PRO A 83 -6.25 -5.47 0.02
C PRO A 83 -6.33 -5.91 -1.45
N VAL A 84 -6.57 -4.97 -2.37
CA VAL A 84 -6.63 -5.23 -3.83
C VAL A 84 -5.23 -5.25 -4.45
N VAL A 85 -4.36 -4.32 -4.02
CA VAL A 85 -2.99 -4.20 -4.55
C VAL A 85 -2.11 -5.34 -4.02
N LEU A 86 -2.25 -5.71 -2.75
CA LEU A 86 -1.54 -6.85 -2.17
C LEU A 86 -2.04 -8.17 -2.80
N PRO A 87 -1.13 -9.08 -3.24
CA PRO A 87 -1.52 -10.41 -3.68
C PRO A 87 -2.11 -11.25 -2.55
N GLU A 88 -2.86 -12.30 -2.90
CA GLU A 88 -3.35 -13.27 -1.93
C GLU A 88 -2.19 -13.90 -1.12
N GLY A 89 -2.40 -14.03 0.20
CA GLY A 89 -1.37 -14.52 1.13
C GLY A 89 -0.35 -13.48 1.59
N TYR A 90 -0.47 -12.22 1.15
CA TYR A 90 0.36 -11.11 1.63
C TYR A 90 -0.37 -10.35 2.73
N ALA A 91 0.38 -9.77 3.67
CA ALA A 91 -0.17 -8.91 4.70
C ALA A 91 0.75 -7.74 5.06
N LEU A 92 0.17 -6.55 5.13
CA LEU A 92 0.84 -5.32 5.59
C LEU A 92 0.18 -4.85 6.89
N THR A 93 0.96 -4.73 7.95
CA THR A 93 0.52 -4.08 9.18
C THR A 93 0.96 -2.62 9.20
N VAL A 94 0.01 -1.70 9.31
CA VAL A 94 0.25 -0.26 9.39
C VAL A 94 0.06 0.21 10.83
N TYR A 95 1.06 0.92 11.35
CA TYR A 95 1.00 1.69 12.57
C TYR A 95 1.01 3.17 12.24
N GLY A 96 0.04 3.92 12.73
CA GLY A 96 -0.10 5.35 12.51
C GLY A 96 -0.28 6.13 13.81
N PRO A 97 -0.52 7.45 13.73
CA PRO A 97 -0.81 8.28 14.89
C PRO A 97 -2.10 7.85 15.61
N ASN A 98 -2.30 8.34 16.84
CA ASN A 98 -3.52 8.11 17.64
C ASN A 98 -3.83 6.64 17.90
N ASN A 99 -2.80 5.83 18.18
CA ASN A 99 -2.90 4.37 18.36
C ASN A 99 -3.50 3.64 17.15
N TYR A 100 -3.43 4.22 15.96
CA TYR A 100 -3.87 3.53 14.75
C TYR A 100 -3.01 2.30 14.52
N ARG A 101 -3.67 1.15 14.44
CA ARG A 101 -3.05 -0.12 14.07
C ARG A 101 -4.03 -0.92 13.25
N ARG A 102 -3.66 -1.29 12.03
CA ARG A 102 -4.47 -2.18 11.19
C ARG A 102 -3.59 -3.10 10.36
N THR A 103 -4.05 -4.34 10.18
CA THR A 103 -3.42 -5.27 9.24
C THR A 103 -4.34 -5.44 8.03
N PHE A 104 -3.78 -5.20 6.85
CA PHE A 104 -4.42 -5.41 5.56
C PHE A 104 -3.93 -6.73 4.99
N ARG A 105 -4.87 -7.56 4.52
CA ARG A 105 -4.58 -8.85 3.87
C ARG A 105 -4.90 -8.71 2.39
N GLY A 106 -4.01 -9.21 1.54
CA GLY A 106 -4.17 -9.16 0.09
C GLY A 106 -5.09 -10.23 -0.46
N GLY A 107 -5.46 -10.06 -1.74
CA GLY A 107 -6.36 -10.96 -2.46
C GLY A 107 -7.84 -10.56 -2.40
N ALA A 108 -8.16 -9.33 -2.00
CA ALA A 108 -9.54 -8.87 -2.03
C ALA A 108 -10.00 -8.57 -3.46
N GLU A 109 -11.25 -8.88 -3.76
CA GLU A 109 -11.91 -8.40 -4.96
C GLU A 109 -12.20 -6.89 -4.83
N PRO A 110 -11.95 -6.11 -5.88
CA PRO A 110 -12.22 -4.68 -5.84
C PRO A 110 -13.72 -4.40 -5.92
N TRP A 111 -14.17 -3.32 -5.26
CA TRP A 111 -15.58 -2.91 -5.22
C TRP A 111 -16.18 -2.51 -6.58
N TRP A 112 -15.34 -2.28 -7.60
CA TRP A 112 -15.76 -1.90 -8.96
C TRP A 112 -16.00 -3.09 -9.90
N ARG A 113 -15.95 -4.32 -9.38
CA ARG A 113 -16.33 -5.55 -10.07
C ARG A 113 -17.58 -6.13 -9.42
#